data_AF-A0A9W8NYV2-F1
#
_entry.id   AF-A0A9W8NYV2-F1
#
_cell.length_a   1.000
_cell.length_b   1.000
_cell.length_c   1.000
_cell.angle_alpha   90.00
_cell.angle_beta   90.00
_cell.angle_gamma   90.00
#
_symmetry.space_group_name_H-M   'P 1'
#
loop_
_entity.id
_entity.type
_entity.pdbx_description
1 polymer ?
#
loop_
_entity_poly.entity_id
_entity_poly.type
_entity_poly.pdbx_seq_one_letter_code
_entity_poly.pdbx_strand_id
1 'polypeptide(L)'
;MAATINKHIVLHAHAIAWGHNKPSASLAVLIVESCPEMVVTFLTSASMLPRIMSELERRDPSHLAQAIRTRLHVLDISGAILDPRLPLAGFELADADLQKGKAAFVVPPPFTVYAIEAIRVIAKGTPILAWWTAPARALLPLLGPSSIGGMANPSIETLDGRAAMKAKIFARKEFEPYRCTGEALSTIPGLAPLFDYEWFPQMTPLSDLTPIIERIGCIYIRETDGLICTSSSAFEPRAIAAAHKWYASIGKEWFSLASLTKNIETSSTKNRVTAISDTIIEFLNRMQENFGDLVWDNFLSSESRDWAVLEEPVDTKTPFFFAHPSPWITLPSELTNITESGCGMELTWSPQEIILSHPVTIWFITHGGWNSIQEALVYRIPLDNGVRLPYRYKDAPAPPCFTTEENKEEIRALFKRIKDEEGVVVRKNFCMLAESMGKAWDAEGPAKVDFNAFLQRYV
;
A
#
# COMPACT_ATOMS: atom_id res chain seq x y z
N MET A 1 -18.70 -38.24 16.72
CA MET A 1 -17.66 -37.55 15.92
C MET A 1 -17.49 -36.18 16.53
N ALA A 2 -16.32 -35.88 17.10
CA ALA A 2 -16.04 -34.52 17.56
C ALA A 2 -16.05 -33.62 16.31
N ALA A 3 -16.85 -32.54 16.33
CA ALA A 3 -16.82 -31.57 15.26
C ALA A 3 -15.38 -31.05 15.15
N THR A 4 -14.75 -31.23 13.99
CA THR A 4 -13.49 -30.58 13.67
C THR A 4 -13.71 -29.08 13.82
N ILE A 5 -13.11 -28.48 14.85
CA ILE A 5 -13.11 -27.03 15.00
C ILE A 5 -12.20 -26.53 13.88
N ASN A 6 -12.79 -26.07 12.78
CA ASN A 6 -12.03 -25.45 11.70
C ASN A 6 -11.33 -24.22 12.25
N LYS A 7 -10.03 -24.11 11.94
CA LYS A 7 -9.25 -22.90 12.19
C LYS A 7 -9.80 -21.80 11.27
N HIS A 8 -9.95 -20.59 11.79
CA HIS A 8 -10.62 -19.50 11.08
C HIS A 8 -9.79 -18.23 11.13
N ILE A 9 -9.59 -17.55 10.00
CA ILE A 9 -9.04 -16.19 9.96
C ILE A 9 -10.09 -15.21 9.48
N VAL A 10 -10.13 -14.05 10.12
CA VAL A 10 -10.98 -12.95 9.67
C VAL A 10 -10.12 -11.76 9.29
N LEU A 11 -10.23 -11.36 8.03
CA LEU A 11 -9.55 -10.21 7.47
C LEU A 11 -10.54 -9.06 7.36
N HIS A 12 -10.11 -7.86 7.75
CA HIS A 12 -10.90 -6.67 7.54
C HIS A 12 -10.00 -5.47 7.22
N ALA A 13 -10.39 -4.68 6.24
CA ALA A 13 -9.74 -3.41 5.91
C ALA A 13 -10.81 -2.33 5.68
N HIS A 14 -10.42 -1.07 5.92
CA HIS A 14 -11.34 0.05 5.86
C HIS A 14 -11.87 0.30 4.44
N ALA A 15 -13.12 0.73 4.34
CA ALA A 15 -13.90 0.77 3.10
C ALA A 15 -13.50 1.81 2.04
N ILE A 16 -12.62 2.74 2.37
CA ILE A 16 -12.16 3.79 1.44
C ILE A 16 -10.72 3.59 0.98
N ALA A 17 -10.04 2.55 1.47
CA ALA A 17 -8.61 2.39 1.26
C ALA A 17 -8.32 1.13 0.43
N TRP A 18 -8.37 1.27 -0.90
CA TRP A 18 -8.01 0.18 -1.81
C TRP A 18 -6.61 -0.37 -1.53
N GLY A 19 -5.68 0.51 -1.14
CA GLY A 19 -4.31 0.13 -0.80
C GLY A 19 -4.18 -0.84 0.38
N HIS A 20 -5.20 -0.93 1.26
CA HIS A 20 -5.25 -1.93 2.32
C HIS A 20 -6.03 -3.18 1.90
N ASN A 21 -7.11 -3.01 1.11
CA ASN A 21 -7.98 -4.12 0.69
C ASN A 21 -7.31 -5.06 -0.32
N LYS A 22 -6.58 -4.52 -1.31
CA LYS A 22 -5.90 -5.32 -2.34
C LYS A 22 -4.91 -6.35 -1.74
N PRO A 23 -3.94 -5.96 -0.90
CA PRO A 23 -3.04 -6.93 -0.29
C PRO A 23 -3.74 -7.84 0.73
N SER A 24 -4.83 -7.42 1.39
CA SER A 24 -5.64 -8.31 2.22
C SER A 24 -6.30 -9.43 1.39
N ALA A 25 -6.80 -9.11 0.18
CA ALA A 25 -7.43 -10.12 -0.68
C ALA A 25 -6.39 -11.14 -1.14
N SER A 26 -5.18 -10.64 -1.41
CA SER A 26 -4.01 -11.44 -1.75
C SER A 26 -3.58 -12.38 -0.61
N LEU A 27 -3.59 -11.89 0.63
CA LEU A 27 -3.30 -12.67 1.83
C LEU A 27 -4.37 -13.75 2.06
N ALA A 28 -5.66 -13.42 1.88
CA ALA A 28 -6.77 -14.35 1.99
C ALA A 28 -6.55 -15.58 1.11
N VAL A 29 -6.24 -15.36 -0.17
CA VAL A 29 -5.97 -16.42 -1.14
C VAL A 29 -4.74 -17.23 -0.74
N LEU A 30 -3.65 -16.56 -0.34
CA LEU A 30 -2.42 -17.24 0.06
C LEU A 30 -2.63 -18.19 1.26
N ILE A 31 -3.44 -17.77 2.24
CA ILE A 31 -3.78 -18.59 3.41
C ILE A 31 -4.58 -19.83 2.99
N VAL A 32 -5.66 -19.67 2.21
CA VAL A 32 -6.50 -20.82 1.81
C VAL A 32 -5.80 -21.77 0.85
N GLU A 33 -4.85 -21.28 0.04
CA GLU A 33 -3.97 -22.10 -0.80
C GLU A 33 -2.99 -22.91 0.05
N SER A 34 -2.47 -22.33 1.13
CA SER A 34 -1.43 -22.94 1.96
C SER A 34 -1.99 -23.87 3.05
N CYS A 35 -3.26 -23.67 3.46
CA CYS A 35 -3.91 -24.41 4.53
C CYS A 35 -5.29 -24.93 4.07
N PRO A 36 -5.39 -26.21 3.65
CA PRO A 36 -6.65 -26.79 3.15
C PRO A 36 -7.80 -26.78 4.17
N GLU A 37 -7.49 -26.87 5.47
CA GLU A 37 -8.48 -26.89 6.56
C GLU A 37 -8.89 -25.48 7.04
N MET A 38 -8.23 -24.43 6.54
CA MET A 38 -8.47 -23.06 6.98
C MET A 38 -9.67 -22.45 6.26
N VAL A 39 -10.55 -21.81 7.04
CA VAL A 39 -11.60 -20.92 6.55
C VAL A 39 -11.14 -19.47 6.71
N VAL A 40 -11.34 -18.65 5.70
CA VAL A 40 -11.06 -17.21 5.73
C VAL A 40 -12.34 -16.44 5.48
N THR A 41 -12.66 -15.49 6.36
CA THR A 41 -13.73 -14.53 6.14
C THR A 41 -13.13 -13.15 5.91
N PHE A 42 -13.41 -12.56 4.75
CA PHE A 42 -13.07 -11.17 4.44
C PHE A 42 -14.29 -10.29 4.69
N LEU A 43 -14.23 -9.44 5.71
CA LEU A 43 -15.25 -8.43 5.98
C LEU A 43 -14.95 -7.17 5.18
N THR A 44 -15.89 -6.75 4.34
CA THR A 44 -15.76 -5.60 3.45
C THR A 44 -17.00 -4.70 3.49
N SER A 45 -16.96 -3.60 2.76
CA SER A 45 -18.10 -2.75 2.46
C SER A 45 -18.73 -3.02 1.08
N ALA A 46 -19.97 -2.57 0.91
CA ALA A 46 -20.68 -2.50 -0.37
C ALA A 46 -19.84 -1.82 -1.47
N SER A 47 -19.16 -0.71 -1.12
CA SER A 47 -18.34 0.05 -2.06
C SER A 47 -17.10 -0.71 -2.55
N MET A 48 -16.51 -1.57 -1.72
CA MET A 48 -15.29 -2.32 -2.04
C MET A 48 -15.57 -3.72 -2.57
N LEU A 49 -16.76 -4.28 -2.29
CA LEU A 49 -17.12 -5.64 -2.66
C LEU A 49 -16.84 -5.96 -4.15
N PRO A 50 -17.28 -5.15 -5.15
CA PRO A 50 -16.99 -5.45 -6.55
C PRO A 50 -15.49 -5.50 -6.87
N ARG A 51 -14.69 -4.62 -6.25
CA ARG A 51 -13.24 -4.54 -6.47
C ARG A 51 -12.52 -5.74 -5.86
N ILE A 52 -12.93 -6.15 -4.66
CA ILE A 52 -12.37 -7.34 -3.99
C ILE A 52 -12.74 -8.59 -4.77
N MET A 53 -14.01 -8.75 -5.17
CA MET A 53 -14.43 -9.91 -5.97
C MET A 53 -13.65 -9.98 -7.29
N SER A 54 -13.47 -8.85 -7.98
CA SER A 54 -12.64 -8.79 -9.19
C SER A 54 -11.19 -9.21 -8.91
N GLU A 55 -10.59 -8.73 -7.82
CA GLU A 55 -9.21 -9.09 -7.44
C GLU A 55 -9.06 -10.58 -7.10
N LEU A 56 -10.03 -11.17 -6.39
CA LEU A 56 -10.04 -12.59 -6.06
C LEU A 56 -10.21 -13.45 -7.32
N GLU A 57 -11.08 -13.04 -8.24
CA GLU A 57 -11.30 -13.75 -9.50
C GLU A 57 -10.09 -13.70 -10.42
N ARG A 58 -9.25 -12.67 -10.36
CA ARG A 58 -8.02 -12.56 -11.18
C ARG A 58 -7.01 -13.68 -10.92
N ARG A 59 -7.03 -14.30 -9.74
CA ARG A 59 -6.11 -15.39 -9.37
C ARG A 59 -6.66 -16.72 -9.91
N ASP A 60 -5.95 -17.32 -10.88
CA ASP A 60 -6.24 -18.54 -11.68
C ASP A 60 -7.60 -19.26 -11.48
N PRO A 61 -8.51 -19.22 -12.46
CA PRO A 61 -9.82 -19.86 -12.39
C PRO A 61 -9.82 -21.40 -12.32
N SER A 62 -8.76 -22.08 -12.75
CA SER A 62 -8.79 -23.53 -13.05
C SER A 62 -8.57 -24.43 -11.82
N HIS A 63 -7.85 -23.94 -10.80
CA HIS A 63 -7.59 -24.65 -9.55
C HIS A 63 -8.38 -24.10 -8.34
N LEU A 64 -8.78 -22.82 -8.38
CA LEU A 64 -9.37 -22.11 -7.24
C LEU A 64 -10.90 -22.28 -7.09
N ALA A 65 -11.65 -22.59 -8.14
CA ALA A 65 -13.09 -22.29 -8.17
C ALA A 65 -13.96 -23.07 -7.17
N GLN A 66 -13.63 -24.30 -6.77
CA GLN A 66 -14.50 -25.07 -5.86
C GLN A 66 -14.01 -25.03 -4.42
N ALA A 67 -12.75 -25.42 -4.16
CA ALA A 67 -12.22 -25.58 -2.81
C ALA A 67 -11.95 -24.26 -2.07
N ILE A 68 -11.72 -23.17 -2.80
CA ILE A 68 -11.56 -21.84 -2.20
C ILE A 68 -12.91 -21.15 -2.04
N ARG A 69 -13.87 -21.31 -2.96
CA ARG A 69 -15.22 -20.75 -2.78
C ARG A 69 -15.94 -21.31 -1.54
N THR A 70 -15.65 -22.54 -1.13
CA THR A 70 -16.24 -23.13 0.08
C THR A 70 -15.57 -22.67 1.37
N ARG A 71 -14.41 -22.01 1.31
CA ARG A 71 -13.60 -21.65 2.50
C ARG A 71 -13.20 -20.18 2.57
N LEU A 72 -13.28 -19.43 1.48
CA LEU A 72 -13.07 -17.99 1.44
C LEU A 72 -14.43 -17.31 1.27
N HIS A 73 -14.91 -16.70 2.34
CA HIS A 73 -16.18 -15.98 2.37
C HIS A 73 -15.92 -14.49 2.36
N VAL A 74 -16.56 -13.75 1.46
CA VAL A 74 -16.52 -12.29 1.43
C VAL A 74 -17.88 -11.77 1.88
N LEU A 75 -17.90 -11.02 2.99
CA LEU A 75 -19.12 -10.51 3.60
C LEU A 75 -19.14 -8.99 3.56
N ASP A 76 -20.20 -8.42 2.98
CA ASP A 76 -20.51 -7.00 3.13
C ASP A 76 -21.13 -6.75 4.51
N ILE A 77 -20.44 -5.96 5.32
CA ILE A 77 -20.85 -5.60 6.68
C ILE A 77 -21.15 -4.11 6.83
N SER A 78 -21.14 -3.32 5.76
CA SER A 78 -21.29 -1.86 5.87
C SER A 78 -22.68 -1.35 5.54
N GLY A 79 -23.41 -2.00 4.63
CA GLY A 79 -24.47 -1.31 3.90
C GLY A 79 -23.92 -0.06 3.17
N ALA A 80 -24.75 0.97 2.94
CA ALA A 80 -24.29 2.23 2.34
C ALA A 80 -23.46 3.05 3.36
N ILE A 81 -22.18 3.31 3.06
CA ILE A 81 -21.30 4.09 3.94
C ILE A 81 -21.52 5.58 3.74
N LEU A 82 -21.81 6.28 4.83
CA LEU A 82 -22.00 7.73 4.84
C LEU A 82 -20.80 8.50 5.40
N ASP A 83 -19.98 7.89 6.29
CA ASP A 83 -18.80 8.53 6.90
C ASP A 83 -17.67 7.51 7.16
N PRO A 84 -16.50 7.64 6.53
CA PRO A 84 -15.36 6.73 6.72
C PRO A 84 -14.65 6.86 8.07
N ARG A 85 -15.10 7.74 8.96
CA ARG A 85 -14.57 7.88 10.32
C ARG A 85 -15.39 7.10 11.35
N LEU A 86 -16.56 6.59 10.95
CA LEU A 86 -17.47 5.85 11.82
C LEU A 86 -17.28 4.33 11.67
N PRO A 87 -17.58 3.55 12.73
CA PRO A 87 -17.67 2.11 12.63
C PRO A 87 -18.66 1.68 11.53
N LEU A 88 -18.39 0.54 10.89
CA LEU A 88 -19.35 -0.07 9.97
C LEU A 88 -20.54 -0.64 10.76
N ALA A 89 -21.75 -0.24 10.38
CA ALA A 89 -22.97 -0.56 11.12
C ALA A 89 -23.21 -2.08 11.29
N GLY A 90 -22.82 -2.90 10.31
CA GLY A 90 -22.98 -4.35 10.36
C GLY A 90 -21.81 -5.09 11.01
N PHE A 91 -20.79 -4.40 11.56
CA PHE A 91 -19.72 -5.08 12.30
C PHE A 91 -20.27 -5.79 13.56
N GLU A 92 -21.32 -5.23 14.18
CA GLU A 92 -22.07 -5.87 15.28
C GLU A 92 -22.86 -7.11 14.82
N LEU A 93 -23.27 -7.20 13.55
CA LEU A 93 -24.03 -8.34 13.00
C LEU A 93 -23.11 -9.52 12.62
N ALA A 94 -21.85 -9.25 12.28
CA ALA A 94 -20.84 -10.30 12.07
C ALA A 94 -20.54 -11.10 13.37
N ASP A 95 -20.87 -10.55 14.54
CA ASP A 95 -20.62 -11.10 15.88
C ASP A 95 -21.13 -12.54 16.06
N ALA A 96 -22.33 -12.86 15.56
CA ALA A 96 -22.97 -14.16 15.79
C ALA A 96 -22.27 -15.36 15.10
N ASP A 97 -21.52 -15.12 14.02
CA ASP A 97 -20.76 -16.17 13.32
C ASP A 97 -19.29 -16.21 13.73
N LEU A 98 -18.74 -15.09 14.22
CA LEU A 98 -17.36 -14.97 14.70
C LEU A 98 -17.10 -15.75 16.00
N GLN A 99 -18.13 -15.98 16.83
CA GLN A 99 -18.01 -16.68 18.10
C GLN A 99 -17.92 -18.23 17.98
N LYS A 100 -18.06 -18.80 16.78
CA LYS A 100 -18.19 -20.27 16.59
C LYS A 100 -16.87 -21.02 16.38
N GLY A 101 -15.72 -20.34 16.29
CA GLY A 101 -14.42 -20.97 16.03
C GLY A 101 -13.24 -20.32 16.76
N LYS A 102 -12.09 -21.00 16.80
CA LYS A 102 -10.81 -20.36 17.16
C LYS A 102 -10.38 -19.47 16.00
N ALA A 103 -10.80 -18.21 16.06
CA ALA A 103 -10.47 -17.23 15.03
C ALA A 103 -9.11 -16.55 15.31
N ALA A 104 -8.49 -15.98 14.29
CA ALA A 104 -7.53 -14.88 14.45
C ALA A 104 -7.99 -13.72 13.54
N PHE A 105 -7.88 -12.49 14.04
CA PHE A 105 -8.27 -11.29 13.29
C PHE A 105 -7.05 -10.57 12.76
N VAL A 106 -7.11 -10.11 11.51
CA VAL A 106 -6.04 -9.34 10.86
C VAL A 106 -6.63 -8.04 10.34
N VAL A 107 -6.21 -6.91 10.93
CA VAL A 107 -6.83 -5.61 10.69
C VAL A 107 -5.78 -4.49 10.66
N PRO A 108 -5.91 -3.46 9.80
CA PRO A 108 -4.99 -2.33 9.76
C PRO A 108 -5.31 -1.32 10.89
N PRO A 109 -4.54 -1.28 11.99
CA PRO A 109 -4.99 -0.63 13.22
C PRO A 109 -5.28 0.87 13.14
N PRO A 110 -4.51 1.69 12.39
CA PRO A 110 -4.81 3.12 12.27
C PRO A 110 -6.20 3.43 11.71
N PHE A 111 -6.80 2.48 10.96
CA PHE A 111 -8.03 2.70 10.19
C PHE A 111 -9.21 1.84 10.65
N THR A 112 -8.99 0.92 11.59
CA THR A 112 -10.00 -0.08 12.01
C THR A 112 -10.10 -0.21 13.53
N VAL A 113 -9.87 0.89 14.24
CA VAL A 113 -9.94 0.95 15.71
C VAL A 113 -11.24 0.38 16.26
N TYR A 114 -12.36 0.73 15.64
CA TYR A 114 -13.67 0.24 16.05
C TYR A 114 -13.75 -1.28 16.01
N ALA A 115 -13.12 -1.93 15.02
CA ALA A 115 -13.09 -3.36 14.90
C ALA A 115 -12.27 -3.97 16.04
N ILE A 116 -11.10 -3.41 16.36
CA ILE A 116 -10.25 -3.89 17.46
C ILE A 116 -10.98 -3.80 18.79
N GLU A 117 -11.59 -2.65 19.10
CA GLU A 117 -12.35 -2.45 20.34
C GLU A 117 -13.58 -3.37 20.41
N ALA A 118 -14.32 -3.54 19.31
CA ALA A 118 -15.45 -4.46 19.25
C ALA A 118 -15.03 -5.92 19.47
N ILE A 119 -14.03 -6.41 18.72
CA ILE A 119 -13.52 -7.80 18.81
C ILE A 119 -13.10 -8.14 20.24
N ARG A 120 -12.46 -7.21 20.95
CA ARG A 120 -12.03 -7.41 22.35
C ARG A 120 -13.18 -7.58 23.32
N VAL A 121 -14.35 -7.01 23.02
CA VAL A 121 -15.56 -7.18 23.84
C VAL A 121 -16.20 -8.53 23.55
N ILE A 122 -16.35 -8.86 22.27
CA ILE A 122 -17.18 -10.00 21.81
C ILE A 122 -16.44 -11.34 21.80
N ALA A 123 -15.14 -11.33 21.51
CA ALA A 123 -14.32 -12.53 21.29
C ALA A 123 -13.08 -12.51 22.19
N LYS A 124 -13.30 -12.37 23.51
CA LYS A 124 -12.25 -12.29 24.53
C LYS A 124 -11.27 -13.46 24.43
N GLY A 125 -9.99 -13.16 24.23
CA GLY A 125 -8.91 -14.15 24.10
C GLY A 125 -8.59 -14.55 22.65
N THR A 126 -9.31 -14.00 21.67
CA THR A 126 -9.00 -14.19 20.25
C THR A 126 -7.83 -13.31 19.84
N PRO A 127 -6.78 -13.86 19.20
CA PRO A 127 -5.66 -13.05 18.73
C PRO A 127 -6.07 -12.01 17.69
N ILE A 128 -5.54 -10.80 17.81
CA ILE A 128 -5.68 -9.72 16.84
C ILE A 128 -4.29 -9.32 16.35
N LEU A 129 -4.03 -9.47 15.06
CA LEU A 129 -2.79 -9.07 14.39
C LEU A 129 -2.97 -7.74 13.67
N ALA A 130 -1.99 -6.86 13.83
CA ALA A 130 -1.88 -5.64 13.05
C ALA A 130 -1.50 -5.97 11.60
N TRP A 131 -2.23 -5.41 10.64
CA TRP A 131 -1.95 -5.50 9.21
C TRP A 131 -1.30 -4.21 8.72
N TRP A 132 0.00 -4.25 8.45
CA TRP A 132 0.74 -3.10 7.94
C TRP A 132 1.08 -3.28 6.46
N THR A 133 0.37 -2.57 5.60
CA THR A 133 0.48 -2.71 4.13
C THR A 133 1.45 -1.71 3.50
N ALA A 134 2.51 -1.36 4.22
CA ALA A 134 3.56 -0.46 3.79
C ALA A 134 4.92 -1.00 4.28
N PRO A 135 6.05 -0.42 3.86
CA PRO A 135 7.36 -0.82 4.36
C PRO A 135 7.51 -0.62 5.87
N ALA A 136 8.38 -1.40 6.50
CA ALA A 136 8.79 -1.18 7.88
C ALA A 136 9.44 0.19 8.05
N ARG A 137 10.23 0.66 7.08
CA ARG A 137 10.80 2.01 7.08
C ARG A 137 9.76 3.14 7.07
N ALA A 138 8.51 2.86 6.72
CA ALA A 138 7.41 3.83 6.87
C ALA A 138 6.79 3.75 8.28
N LEU A 139 6.72 2.56 8.88
CA LEU A 139 6.17 2.35 10.23
C LEU A 139 7.11 2.87 11.32
N LEU A 140 8.38 2.46 11.29
CA LEU A 140 9.31 2.67 12.40
C LEU A 140 9.49 4.13 12.78
N PRO A 141 9.74 5.06 11.84
CA PRO A 141 9.86 6.44 12.22
C PRO A 141 8.52 6.96 12.76
N LEU A 142 7.39 6.57 12.17
CA LEU A 142 6.07 7.16 12.48
C LEU A 142 5.52 6.68 13.82
N LEU A 143 5.59 5.37 14.07
CA LEU A 143 4.88 4.69 15.14
C LEU A 143 5.82 3.93 16.10
N GLY A 144 7.09 3.77 15.73
CA GLY A 144 8.09 3.09 16.54
C GLY A 144 8.54 3.90 17.75
N PRO A 145 9.19 3.26 18.74
CA PRO A 145 9.70 3.93 19.92
C PRO A 145 10.92 4.79 19.59
N SER A 146 11.16 5.81 20.40
CA SER A 146 12.35 6.66 20.30
C SER A 146 13.67 5.90 20.41
N SER A 147 13.68 4.74 21.08
CA SER A 147 14.87 3.88 21.22
C SER A 147 15.39 3.30 19.89
N ILE A 148 14.58 3.31 18.83
CA ILE A 148 14.99 2.90 17.47
C ILE A 148 14.83 4.05 16.46
N GLY A 149 14.71 5.28 16.96
CA GLY A 149 14.56 6.48 16.15
C GLY A 149 13.13 6.84 15.75
N GLY A 150 12.10 6.20 16.33
CA GLY A 150 10.70 6.55 16.08
C GLY A 150 10.20 7.75 16.90
N MET A 151 9.09 8.33 16.46
CA MET A 151 8.49 9.54 17.07
C MET A 151 7.40 9.25 18.10
N ALA A 152 7.13 7.98 18.42
CA ALA A 152 6.08 7.66 19.38
C ALA A 152 6.38 8.29 20.75
N ASN A 153 5.38 8.94 21.34
CA ASN A 153 5.53 9.53 22.66
C ASN A 153 5.88 8.43 23.68
N PRO A 154 6.93 8.59 24.51
CA PRO A 154 7.39 7.53 25.43
C PRO A 154 6.32 7.00 26.39
N SER A 155 5.30 7.81 26.72
CA SER A 155 4.18 7.36 27.56
C SER A 155 3.42 6.17 26.95
N ILE A 156 3.39 6.07 25.62
CA ILE A 156 2.69 5.02 24.86
C ILE A 156 3.32 3.63 25.06
N GLU A 157 4.54 3.54 25.60
CA GLU A 157 5.14 2.25 25.96
C GLU A 157 4.45 1.61 27.17
N THR A 158 3.77 2.39 28.01
CA THR A 158 3.05 1.90 29.20
C THR A 158 1.57 1.67 28.93
N LEU A 159 0.94 0.75 29.68
CA LEU A 159 -0.51 0.52 29.61
C LEU A 159 -1.29 1.79 29.98
N ASP A 160 -0.89 2.46 31.07
CA ASP A 160 -1.55 3.68 31.55
C ASP A 160 -1.42 4.84 30.56
N GLY A 161 -0.25 5.02 29.94
CA GLY A 161 -0.06 6.06 28.93
C GLY A 161 -0.86 5.81 27.66
N ARG A 162 -1.00 4.54 27.23
CA ARG A 162 -1.93 4.17 26.15
C ARG A 162 -3.37 4.46 26.52
N ALA A 163 -3.83 4.06 27.71
CA ALA A 163 -5.17 4.32 28.19
C ALA A 163 -5.47 5.83 28.26
N ALA A 164 -4.52 6.63 28.77
CA ALA A 164 -4.63 8.08 28.84
C ALA A 164 -4.71 8.71 27.44
N MET A 165 -3.91 8.25 26.48
CA MET A 165 -3.97 8.75 25.10
C MET A 165 -5.29 8.36 24.42
N LYS A 166 -5.77 7.12 24.59
CA LYS A 166 -7.09 6.69 24.12
C LYS A 166 -8.19 7.58 24.65
N ALA A 167 -8.18 7.88 25.96
CA ALA A 167 -9.17 8.76 26.57
C ALA A 167 -9.18 10.15 25.92
N LYS A 168 -8.01 10.72 25.56
CA LYS A 168 -7.93 11.99 24.83
C LYS A 168 -8.51 11.90 23.41
N ILE A 169 -8.21 10.82 22.69
CA ILE A 169 -8.71 10.57 21.33
C ILE A 169 -10.23 10.43 21.34
N PHE A 170 -10.79 9.59 22.23
CA PHE A 170 -12.24 9.37 22.32
C PHE A 170 -13.00 10.58 22.87
N ALA A 171 -12.36 11.41 23.69
CA ALA A 171 -12.89 12.71 24.09
C ALA A 171 -12.80 13.78 22.99
N ARG A 172 -12.33 13.42 21.77
CA ARG A 172 -12.16 14.32 20.62
C ARG A 172 -11.32 15.56 20.95
N LYS A 173 -10.28 15.39 21.76
CA LYS A 173 -9.33 16.47 22.01
C LYS A 173 -8.58 16.81 20.73
N GLU A 174 -8.34 18.10 20.51
CA GLU A 174 -7.51 18.57 19.41
C GLU A 174 -6.05 18.18 19.63
N PHE A 175 -5.37 17.88 18.53
CA PHE A 175 -3.94 17.63 18.49
C PHE A 175 -3.33 18.59 17.47
N GLU A 176 -2.22 19.21 17.85
CA GLU A 176 -1.50 20.11 16.96
C GLU A 176 -1.12 19.39 15.66
N PRO A 177 -1.42 20.00 14.49
CA PRO A 177 -0.93 19.54 13.21
C PRO A 177 0.60 19.48 13.18
N TYR A 178 1.12 18.62 12.31
CA TYR A 178 2.56 18.56 12.09
C TYR A 178 3.07 19.87 11.52
N ARG A 179 4.22 20.35 12.03
CA ARG A 179 4.91 21.54 11.51
C ARG A 179 6.29 21.13 11.06
N CYS A 180 6.56 21.24 9.76
CA CYS A 180 7.90 21.05 9.22
C CYS A 180 8.80 22.20 9.69
N THR A 181 9.89 21.85 10.36
CA THR A 181 10.92 22.75 10.89
C THR A 181 12.20 22.76 10.05
N GLY A 182 12.36 21.83 9.10
CA GLY A 182 13.59 21.62 8.34
C GLY A 182 14.67 20.86 9.10
N GLU A 183 14.30 20.26 10.25
CA GLU A 183 15.22 19.49 11.08
C GLU A 183 15.33 18.04 10.59
N ALA A 184 16.50 17.45 10.83
CA ALA A 184 16.70 16.04 10.58
C ALA A 184 15.99 15.22 11.66
N LEU A 185 15.21 14.26 11.22
CA LEU A 185 14.56 13.27 12.07
C LEU A 185 15.60 12.28 12.60
N SER A 186 15.29 11.64 13.72
CA SER A 186 16.13 10.61 14.32
C SER A 186 16.47 9.49 13.32
N THR A 187 17.69 8.96 13.43
CA THR A 187 18.22 7.99 12.47
C THR A 187 17.45 6.68 12.51
N ILE A 188 16.80 6.35 11.40
CA ILE A 188 16.09 5.07 11.22
C ILE A 188 17.06 4.00 10.73
N PRO A 189 16.99 2.78 11.28
CA PRO A 189 17.84 1.67 10.85
C PRO A 189 17.79 1.44 9.33
N GLY A 190 18.89 1.76 8.65
CA GLY A 190 19.05 1.55 7.22
C GLY A 190 18.60 2.69 6.31
N LEU A 191 18.20 3.83 6.86
CA LEU A 191 17.94 5.05 6.08
C LEU A 191 19.06 6.07 6.29
N ALA A 192 19.26 6.92 5.28
CA ALA A 192 19.96 8.18 5.47
C ALA A 192 19.15 9.08 6.42
N PRO A 193 19.77 10.10 7.04
CA PRO A 193 19.03 11.13 7.75
C PRO A 193 17.92 11.68 6.87
N LEU A 194 16.68 11.60 7.35
CA LEU A 194 15.49 12.14 6.70
C LEU A 194 15.14 13.48 7.33
N PHE A 195 14.60 14.39 6.54
CA PHE A 195 14.09 15.66 7.06
C PHE A 195 12.57 15.62 7.21
N ASP A 196 12.03 16.41 8.13
CA ASP A 196 10.59 16.47 8.40
C ASP A 196 9.73 16.77 7.15
N TYR A 197 10.18 17.66 6.27
CA TYR A 197 9.51 18.00 5.02
C TYR A 197 9.51 16.86 3.99
N GLU A 198 10.36 15.85 4.10
CA GLU A 198 10.33 14.68 3.19
C GLU A 198 9.17 13.73 3.54
N TRP A 199 8.68 13.83 4.76
CA TRP A 199 7.68 12.92 5.27
C TRP A 199 6.28 13.51 5.23
N PHE A 200 6.20 14.83 5.30
CA PHE A 200 5.00 15.62 5.10
C PHE A 200 5.23 16.63 3.98
N PRO A 201 5.45 16.16 2.73
CA PRO A 201 5.86 17.02 1.62
C PRO A 201 4.76 17.97 1.15
N GLN A 202 3.50 17.70 1.52
CA GLN A 202 2.35 18.50 1.15
C GLN A 202 1.30 18.49 2.25
N MET A 203 0.57 19.60 2.35
CA MET A 203 -0.70 19.61 3.07
C MET A 203 -1.76 18.92 2.22
N THR A 204 -2.69 18.23 2.88
CA THR A 204 -3.85 17.59 2.23
C THR A 204 -5.08 17.84 3.11
N PRO A 205 -6.31 17.59 2.61
CA PRO A 205 -7.52 17.68 3.44
C PRO A 205 -7.53 16.72 4.64
N LEU A 206 -6.62 15.73 4.67
CA LEU A 206 -6.44 14.80 5.78
C LEU A 206 -5.34 15.20 6.76
N SER A 207 -4.59 16.28 6.50
CA SER A 207 -3.45 16.70 7.33
C SER A 207 -3.83 16.97 8.79
N ASP A 208 -5.04 17.47 9.05
CA ASP A 208 -5.55 17.68 10.42
C ASP A 208 -5.93 16.36 11.12
N LEU A 209 -6.20 15.29 10.36
CA LEU A 209 -6.49 13.96 10.90
C LEU A 209 -5.22 13.12 11.11
N THR A 210 -4.15 13.41 10.39
CA THR A 210 -2.88 12.67 10.46
C THR A 210 -2.36 12.51 11.89
N PRO A 211 -2.28 13.56 12.75
CA PRO A 211 -1.83 13.41 14.14
C PRO A 211 -2.67 12.44 14.96
N ILE A 212 -3.97 12.34 14.66
CA ILE A 212 -4.89 11.42 15.34
C ILE A 212 -4.63 9.99 14.86
N ILE A 213 -4.56 9.78 13.54
CA ILE A 213 -4.32 8.46 12.91
C ILE A 213 -2.99 7.86 13.39
N GLU A 214 -1.94 8.68 13.51
CA GLU A 214 -0.63 8.26 14.03
C GLU A 214 -0.69 7.81 15.48
N ARG A 215 -1.35 8.59 16.35
CA ARG A 215 -1.48 8.25 17.78
C ARG A 215 -2.29 6.98 17.97
N ILE A 216 -3.36 6.82 17.20
CA ILE A 216 -4.11 5.58 17.10
C ILE A 216 -3.18 4.44 16.71
N GLY A 217 -2.43 4.60 15.61
CA GLY A 217 -1.44 3.62 15.15
C GLY A 217 -0.46 3.22 16.25
N CYS A 218 0.16 4.19 16.92
CA CYS A 218 1.12 3.96 18.01
C CYS A 218 0.54 3.11 19.13
N ILE A 219 -0.71 3.36 19.51
CA ILE A 219 -1.41 2.60 20.55
C ILE A 219 -1.67 1.18 20.08
N TYR A 220 -2.37 1.01 18.96
CA TYR A 220 -2.92 -0.31 18.61
C TYR A 220 -1.90 -1.28 18.04
N ILE A 221 -0.81 -0.82 17.40
CA ILE A 221 0.28 -1.74 17.01
C ILE A 221 0.99 -2.33 18.24
N ARG A 222 0.96 -1.62 19.38
CA ARG A 222 1.46 -2.10 20.68
C ARG A 222 0.44 -2.88 21.47
N GLU A 223 -0.83 -2.87 21.10
CA GLU A 223 -1.88 -3.58 21.82
C GLU A 223 -2.32 -4.87 21.13
N THR A 224 -2.18 -4.97 19.81
CA THR A 224 -2.37 -6.19 19.02
C THR A 224 -1.36 -7.28 19.39
N ASP A 225 -1.68 -8.55 19.18
CA ASP A 225 -0.88 -9.72 19.61
C ASP A 225 0.35 -9.98 18.74
N GLY A 226 0.45 -9.32 17.60
CA GLY A 226 1.55 -9.40 16.65
C GLY A 226 1.29 -8.47 15.47
N LEU A 227 2.27 -8.36 14.57
CA LEU A 227 2.15 -7.55 13.36
C LEU A 227 2.59 -8.34 12.13
N ILE A 228 1.82 -8.22 11.05
CA ILE A 228 2.22 -8.69 9.74
C ILE A 228 2.47 -7.46 8.85
N CYS A 229 3.67 -7.37 8.28
CA CYS A 229 4.11 -6.30 7.40
C CYS A 229 4.30 -6.82 5.98
N THR A 230 3.80 -6.09 4.97
CA THR A 230 3.96 -6.45 3.55
C THR A 230 5.33 -6.03 3.00
N SER A 231 6.42 -6.24 3.74
CA SER A 231 7.79 -5.99 3.30
C SER A 231 8.72 -7.16 3.64
N SER A 232 9.97 -7.08 3.19
CA SER A 232 10.96 -8.14 3.35
C SER A 232 12.34 -7.61 3.66
N SER A 233 13.14 -8.43 4.33
CA SER A 233 14.56 -8.19 4.52
C SER A 233 15.33 -8.12 3.19
N ALA A 234 14.78 -8.66 2.10
CA ALA A 234 15.29 -8.45 0.74
C ALA A 234 15.26 -6.96 0.31
N PHE A 235 14.29 -6.18 0.80
CA PHE A 235 14.13 -4.77 0.48
C PHE A 235 14.71 -3.83 1.55
N GLU A 236 14.56 -4.19 2.83
CA GLU A 236 14.95 -3.32 3.94
C GLU A 236 15.54 -4.08 5.14
N PRO A 237 16.69 -4.76 4.97
CA PRO A 237 17.19 -5.72 5.95
C PRO A 237 17.40 -5.13 7.34
N ARG A 238 17.90 -3.89 7.43
CA ARG A 238 18.16 -3.21 8.71
C ARG A 238 16.87 -2.76 9.41
N ALA A 239 15.88 -2.29 8.66
CA ALA A 239 14.59 -1.88 9.21
C ALA A 239 13.80 -3.10 9.71
N ILE A 240 13.75 -4.18 8.92
CA ILE A 240 13.14 -5.45 9.35
C ILE A 240 13.82 -5.97 10.63
N ALA A 241 15.16 -6.03 10.66
CA ALA A 241 15.88 -6.51 11.85
C ALA A 241 15.56 -5.68 13.11
N ALA A 242 15.46 -4.35 12.98
CA ALA A 242 15.08 -3.47 14.08
C ALA A 242 13.62 -3.70 14.52
N ALA A 243 12.71 -3.91 13.58
CA ALA A 243 11.30 -4.20 13.85
C ALA A 243 11.14 -5.52 14.63
N HIS A 244 11.78 -6.61 14.20
CA HIS A 244 11.77 -7.89 14.92
C HIS A 244 12.35 -7.74 16.34
N LYS A 245 13.49 -7.03 16.48
CA LYS A 245 14.10 -6.81 17.80
C LYS A 245 13.18 -6.02 18.73
N TRP A 246 12.53 -4.98 18.22
CA TRP A 246 11.58 -4.19 19.00
C TRP A 246 10.36 -5.02 19.41
N TYR A 247 9.72 -5.72 18.48
CA TYR A 247 8.56 -6.55 18.79
C TYR A 247 8.89 -7.66 19.80
N ALA A 248 10.04 -8.32 19.65
CA ALA A 248 10.52 -9.29 20.63
C ALA A 248 10.70 -8.67 22.03
N SER A 249 11.20 -7.43 22.11
CA SER A 249 11.41 -6.73 23.40
C SER A 249 10.11 -6.42 24.16
N ILE A 250 8.98 -6.35 23.45
CA ILE A 250 7.64 -6.18 24.04
C ILE A 250 6.85 -7.50 24.11
N GLY A 251 7.53 -8.63 23.89
CA GLY A 251 6.95 -9.97 23.98
C GLY A 251 6.02 -10.34 22.83
N LYS A 252 6.22 -9.75 21.64
CA LYS A 252 5.35 -9.91 20.46
C LYS A 252 6.12 -10.36 19.23
N GLU A 253 5.36 -10.85 18.25
CA GLU A 253 5.91 -11.36 17.00
C GLU A 253 5.67 -10.38 15.85
N TRP A 254 6.66 -10.29 14.97
CA TRP A 254 6.62 -9.53 13.72
C TRP A 254 6.81 -10.53 12.58
N PHE A 255 5.96 -10.46 11.56
CA PHE A 255 6.02 -11.29 10.37
C PHE A 255 6.18 -10.40 9.14
N SER A 256 7.24 -10.63 8.38
CA SER A 256 7.61 -9.87 7.18
C SER A 256 7.24 -10.66 5.93
N LEU A 257 6.08 -10.37 5.36
CA LEU A 257 5.65 -10.93 4.08
C LEU A 257 6.17 -10.04 2.97
N ALA A 258 6.94 -10.57 2.03
CA ALA A 258 7.35 -9.85 0.83
C ALA A 258 6.13 -9.46 -0.03
N SER A 259 6.36 -9.09 -1.29
CA SER A 259 5.25 -8.69 -2.12
C SER A 259 4.19 -9.78 -2.24
N LEU A 260 2.93 -9.42 -1.97
CA LEU A 260 1.78 -10.31 -2.17
C LEU A 260 1.20 -10.20 -3.58
N THR A 261 1.69 -9.26 -4.37
CA THR A 261 1.46 -9.18 -5.80
C THR A 261 2.18 -10.35 -6.46
N LYS A 262 1.44 -11.25 -7.10
CA LYS A 262 2.01 -12.32 -7.94
C LYS A 262 1.96 -11.86 -9.39
N ASN A 263 2.94 -12.28 -10.19
CA ASN A 263 2.91 -12.04 -11.63
C ASN A 263 1.66 -12.74 -12.20
N ILE A 264 0.84 -12.00 -12.94
CA ILE A 264 -0.27 -12.57 -13.68
C ILE A 264 0.34 -13.44 -14.77
N GLU A 265 0.22 -14.77 -14.69
CA GLU A 265 0.63 -15.62 -15.80
C GLU A 265 -0.13 -15.19 -17.05
N THR A 266 0.61 -14.75 -18.08
CA THR A 266 0.14 -14.26 -19.38
C THR A 266 -0.74 -15.25 -20.15
N SER A 267 -0.83 -16.51 -19.70
CA SER A 267 -1.71 -17.53 -20.26
C SER A 267 -3.18 -17.33 -19.86
N SER A 268 -3.43 -16.81 -18.64
CA SER A 268 -4.77 -16.69 -18.05
C SER A 268 -5.55 -15.44 -18.50
N THR A 269 -4.84 -14.42 -19.00
CA THR A 269 -5.42 -13.17 -19.52
C THR A 269 -6.03 -13.29 -20.91
N LYS A 270 -5.73 -14.35 -21.68
CA LYS A 270 -6.31 -14.54 -23.02
C LYS A 270 -7.84 -14.57 -23.05
N ASN A 271 -8.49 -14.87 -21.92
CA ASN A 271 -9.94 -15.05 -21.86
C ASN A 271 -10.69 -13.97 -21.04
N ARG A 272 -10.01 -12.93 -20.53
CA ARG A 272 -10.66 -11.91 -19.66
C ARG A 272 -10.31 -10.48 -20.04
N VAL A 273 -10.15 -10.25 -21.34
CA VAL A 273 -10.01 -8.90 -21.88
C VAL A 273 -11.39 -8.25 -21.88
N THR A 274 -11.53 -7.17 -21.10
CA THR A 274 -12.66 -6.26 -21.25
C THR A 274 -12.40 -5.35 -22.44
N ALA A 275 -13.43 -4.81 -23.07
CA ALA A 275 -13.26 -3.86 -24.18
C ALA A 275 -12.33 -2.67 -23.82
N ILE A 276 -12.32 -2.25 -22.55
CA ILE A 276 -11.40 -1.21 -22.05
C ILE A 276 -9.94 -1.69 -22.05
N SER A 277 -9.70 -2.95 -21.70
CA SER A 277 -8.36 -3.54 -21.72
C SER A 277 -7.84 -3.66 -23.15
N ASP A 278 -8.70 -4.01 -24.12
CA ASP A 278 -8.35 -4.02 -25.55
C ASP A 278 -7.91 -2.64 -26.02
N THR A 279 -8.68 -1.59 -25.72
CA THR A 279 -8.32 -0.20 -26.09
C THR A 279 -6.99 0.25 -25.48
N ILE A 280 -6.72 -0.14 -24.23
CA ILE A 280 -5.44 0.15 -23.56
C ILE A 280 -4.29 -0.57 -24.27
N ILE A 281 -4.46 -1.85 -24.59
CA ILE A 281 -3.44 -2.63 -25.30
C ILE A 281 -3.20 -2.07 -26.71
N GLU A 282 -4.26 -1.69 -27.43
CA GLU A 282 -4.15 -1.04 -28.74
C GLU A 282 -3.38 0.29 -28.66
N PHE A 283 -3.67 1.11 -27.63
CA PHE A 283 -2.92 2.33 -27.37
C PHE A 283 -1.44 2.03 -27.10
N LEU A 284 -1.13 1.06 -26.23
CA LEU A 284 0.24 0.66 -25.89
C LEU A 284 1.03 0.17 -27.11
N ASN A 285 0.42 -0.68 -27.93
CA ASN A 285 1.01 -1.16 -29.20
C ASN A 285 1.32 0.01 -30.14
N ARG A 286 0.35 0.93 -30.31
CA ARG A 286 0.54 2.13 -31.14
C ARG A 286 1.67 3.03 -30.62
N MET A 287 1.82 3.19 -29.30
CA MET A 287 2.91 3.97 -28.72
C MET A 287 4.27 3.32 -29.00
N GLN A 288 4.34 1.98 -28.89
CA GLN A 288 5.56 1.23 -29.19
C GLN A 288 6.01 1.40 -30.63
N GLU A 289 5.07 1.44 -31.58
CA GLU A 289 5.36 1.62 -33.01
C GLU A 289 5.77 3.05 -33.38
N ASN A 290 5.12 4.06 -32.79
CA ASN A 290 5.20 5.44 -33.28
C ASN A 290 6.06 6.38 -32.43
N PHE A 291 6.25 6.07 -31.15
CA PHE A 291 6.88 6.98 -30.18
C PHE A 291 7.96 6.31 -29.33
N GLY A 292 8.04 4.97 -29.33
CA GLY A 292 9.02 4.20 -28.57
C GLY A 292 8.62 4.06 -27.10
N ASP A 293 9.56 4.31 -26.20
CA ASP A 293 9.46 4.10 -24.76
C ASP A 293 8.36 4.93 -24.06
N LEU A 294 7.50 4.28 -23.28
CA LEU A 294 6.42 4.88 -22.48
C LEU A 294 6.89 5.19 -21.05
N VAL A 295 6.55 6.40 -20.59
CA VAL A 295 6.62 6.79 -19.18
C VAL A 295 5.19 6.85 -18.63
N TRP A 296 4.91 6.04 -17.62
CA TRP A 296 3.56 5.94 -17.04
C TRP A 296 3.45 6.78 -15.77
N ASP A 297 2.41 7.63 -15.63
CA ASP A 297 2.09 8.36 -14.41
C ASP A 297 0.79 7.83 -13.78
N ASN A 298 0.83 7.58 -12.47
CA ASN A 298 -0.37 7.30 -11.68
C ASN A 298 -0.49 8.28 -10.52
N PHE A 299 -1.50 9.14 -10.67
CA PHE A 299 -2.12 10.00 -9.67
C PHE A 299 -1.49 11.39 -9.50
N LEU A 300 -2.23 12.41 -9.93
CA LEU A 300 -2.02 13.81 -9.53
C LEU A 300 -3.08 14.20 -8.49
N SER A 301 -2.62 14.70 -7.34
CA SER A 301 -3.53 15.31 -6.37
C SER A 301 -4.05 16.65 -6.89
N SER A 302 -5.33 16.91 -6.72
CA SER A 302 -6.07 18.09 -7.21
C SER A 302 -5.58 19.46 -6.69
N GLU A 303 -4.59 19.49 -5.79
CA GLU A 303 -4.17 20.72 -5.11
C GLU A 303 -2.91 21.36 -5.72
N SER A 304 -2.11 20.60 -6.49
CA SER A 304 -1.05 21.20 -7.29
C SER A 304 -1.68 21.84 -8.53
N ARG A 305 -1.75 23.18 -8.55
CA ARG A 305 -2.14 23.96 -9.75
C ARG A 305 -1.09 23.89 -10.87
N ASP A 306 -0.07 23.05 -10.72
CA ASP A 306 0.94 22.85 -11.73
C ASP A 306 0.65 21.60 -12.56
N TRP A 307 0.27 21.83 -13.81
CA TRP A 307 -0.04 20.80 -14.79
C TRP A 307 1.17 20.46 -15.67
N ALA A 308 2.37 20.92 -15.33
CA ALA A 308 3.61 20.63 -16.05
C ALA A 308 3.82 19.14 -16.33
N VAL A 309 3.43 18.28 -15.38
CA VAL A 309 3.50 16.82 -15.49
C VAL A 309 2.57 16.22 -16.56
N LEU A 310 1.53 16.94 -16.98
CA LEU A 310 0.67 16.58 -18.12
C LEU A 310 1.05 17.32 -19.39
N GLU A 311 1.41 18.60 -19.27
CA GLU A 311 1.77 19.46 -20.40
C GLU A 311 3.10 19.07 -21.04
N GLU A 312 4.14 18.79 -20.25
CA GLU A 312 5.47 18.47 -20.77
C GLU A 312 5.48 17.17 -21.60
N PRO A 313 4.80 16.08 -21.20
CA PRO A 313 4.64 14.92 -22.08
C PRO A 313 3.94 15.23 -23.41
N VAL A 314 2.92 16.09 -23.40
CA VAL A 314 2.22 16.53 -24.61
C VAL A 314 3.14 17.33 -25.54
N ASP A 315 3.90 18.27 -24.97
CA ASP A 315 4.83 19.15 -25.68
C ASP A 315 6.00 18.33 -26.29
N THR A 316 6.51 17.35 -25.54
CA THR A 316 7.64 16.49 -25.97
C THR A 316 7.23 15.26 -26.76
N LYS A 317 5.92 15.04 -26.98
CA LYS A 317 5.37 13.82 -27.57
C LYS A 317 5.82 12.55 -26.87
N THR A 318 5.99 12.64 -25.55
CA THR A 318 6.26 11.49 -24.70
C THR A 318 4.94 10.76 -24.45
N PRO A 319 4.82 9.47 -24.80
CA PRO A 319 3.65 8.69 -24.46
C PRO A 319 3.41 8.72 -22.96
N PHE A 320 2.16 8.88 -22.55
CA PHE A 320 1.76 8.82 -21.15
C PHE A 320 0.30 8.42 -21.03
N PHE A 321 -0.07 8.08 -19.81
CA PHE A 321 -1.47 8.01 -19.42
C PHE A 321 -1.69 8.86 -18.19
N PHE A 322 -2.93 9.29 -18.03
CA PHE A 322 -3.35 10.08 -16.90
C PHE A 322 -4.48 9.36 -16.18
N ALA A 323 -4.13 8.65 -15.09
CA ALA A 323 -5.08 7.96 -14.26
C ALA A 323 -5.51 8.80 -13.05
N HIS A 324 -6.82 9.02 -12.90
CA HIS A 324 -7.37 9.87 -11.84
C HIS A 324 -8.51 9.19 -11.05
N PRO A 325 -8.21 8.14 -10.27
CA PRO A 325 -9.24 7.36 -9.55
C PRO A 325 -9.88 8.08 -8.36
N SER A 326 -9.45 9.31 -8.04
CA SER A 326 -10.01 10.11 -6.96
C SER A 326 -11.35 10.70 -7.39
N PRO A 327 -12.45 10.46 -6.64
CA PRO A 327 -13.72 11.13 -6.93
C PRO A 327 -13.69 12.63 -6.63
N TRP A 328 -12.62 13.14 -6.02
CA TRP A 328 -12.46 14.54 -5.61
C TRP A 328 -11.62 15.40 -6.57
N ILE A 329 -11.16 14.83 -7.68
CA ILE A 329 -10.39 15.59 -8.67
C ILE A 329 -11.34 16.39 -9.58
N THR A 330 -11.01 17.67 -9.78
CA THR A 330 -11.65 18.51 -10.80
C THR A 330 -10.58 18.86 -11.82
N LEU A 331 -10.78 18.43 -13.07
CA LEU A 331 -9.86 18.74 -14.16
C LEU A 331 -10.18 20.12 -14.75
N PRO A 332 -9.18 21.00 -14.92
CA PRO A 332 -9.34 22.22 -15.71
C PRO A 332 -9.79 21.92 -17.13
N SER A 333 -10.58 22.83 -17.70
CA SER A 333 -11.05 22.75 -19.08
C SER A 333 -9.92 22.75 -20.11
N GLU A 334 -8.76 23.26 -19.75
CA GLU A 334 -7.57 23.36 -20.60
C GLU A 334 -6.86 22.00 -20.79
N LEU A 335 -7.16 21.00 -19.94
CA LEU A 335 -6.61 19.65 -20.03
C LEU A 335 -7.35 18.74 -21.03
N THR A 336 -8.36 19.25 -21.76
CA THR A 336 -9.09 18.48 -22.78
C THR A 336 -8.20 17.97 -23.92
N ASN A 337 -6.97 18.48 -24.03
CA ASN A 337 -6.04 18.15 -25.10
C ASN A 337 -5.25 16.83 -24.88
N ILE A 338 -5.43 16.12 -23.76
CA ILE A 338 -4.66 14.88 -23.49
C ILE A 338 -4.93 13.82 -24.57
N THR A 339 -6.19 13.49 -24.84
CA THR A 339 -6.55 12.49 -25.87
C THR A 339 -6.25 13.02 -27.28
N GLU A 340 -6.47 14.32 -27.52
CA GLU A 340 -6.22 14.96 -28.81
C GLU A 340 -4.71 15.05 -29.15
N SER A 341 -3.84 15.02 -28.14
CA SER A 341 -2.38 15.05 -28.32
C SER A 341 -1.83 13.88 -29.13
N GLY A 342 -2.58 12.76 -29.18
CA GLY A 342 -2.19 11.50 -29.82
C GLY A 342 -1.24 10.63 -28.99
N CYS A 343 -0.57 11.20 -27.99
CA CYS A 343 0.39 10.52 -27.10
C CYS A 343 -0.10 10.37 -25.66
N GLY A 344 -1.24 10.96 -25.31
CA GLY A 344 -1.87 10.86 -23.98
C GLY A 344 -3.16 10.03 -23.99
N MET A 345 -3.45 9.37 -22.88
CA MET A 345 -4.73 8.69 -22.65
C MET A 345 -5.23 8.84 -21.21
N GLU A 346 -6.45 9.35 -21.06
CA GLU A 346 -7.10 9.56 -19.77
C GLU A 346 -7.81 8.29 -19.29
N LEU A 347 -7.69 7.98 -18.00
CA LEU A 347 -8.31 6.83 -17.36
C LEU A 347 -8.92 7.21 -15.99
N THR A 348 -10.19 6.88 -15.77
CA THR A 348 -10.79 6.96 -14.41
C THR A 348 -10.27 5.86 -13.48
N TRP A 349 -9.78 4.77 -14.05
CA TRP A 349 -9.09 3.70 -13.32
C TRP A 349 -8.02 3.06 -14.21
N SER A 350 -6.82 2.89 -13.67
CA SER A 350 -5.72 2.24 -14.40
C SER A 350 -5.72 0.73 -14.16
N PRO A 351 -5.73 -0.12 -15.21
CA PRO A 351 -5.30 -1.50 -15.09
C PRO A 351 -3.77 -1.57 -15.05
N GLN A 352 -3.20 -1.03 -13.97
CA GLN A 352 -1.77 -0.76 -13.82
C GLN A 352 -0.88 -1.97 -14.15
N GLU A 353 -1.24 -3.16 -13.69
CA GLU A 353 -0.50 -4.39 -13.96
C GLU A 353 -0.44 -4.74 -15.46
N ILE A 354 -1.51 -4.49 -16.23
CA ILE A 354 -1.52 -4.69 -17.70
C ILE A 354 -0.52 -3.73 -18.34
N ILE A 355 -0.55 -2.46 -17.95
CA ILE A 355 0.36 -1.45 -18.48
C ILE A 355 1.81 -1.76 -18.11
N LEU A 356 2.10 -2.06 -16.84
CA LEU A 356 3.45 -2.39 -16.37
C LEU A 356 3.99 -3.67 -17.01
N SER A 357 3.11 -4.60 -17.39
CA SER A 357 3.51 -5.83 -18.10
C SER A 357 3.87 -5.62 -19.58
N HIS A 358 3.47 -4.49 -20.16
CA HIS A 358 3.65 -4.23 -21.58
C HIS A 358 5.10 -3.80 -21.88
N PRO A 359 5.77 -4.35 -22.92
CA PRO A 359 7.17 -4.04 -23.22
C PRO A 359 7.48 -2.57 -23.52
N VAL A 360 6.48 -1.81 -23.96
CA VAL A 360 6.61 -0.36 -24.19
C VAL A 360 6.85 0.42 -22.90
N THR A 361 6.39 -0.10 -21.77
CA THR A 361 6.48 0.55 -20.47
C THR A 361 7.87 0.31 -19.90
N ILE A 362 8.67 1.37 -19.79
CA ILE A 362 10.05 1.25 -19.30
C ILE A 362 10.32 2.06 -18.03
N TRP A 363 9.40 2.97 -17.66
CA TRP A 363 9.45 3.78 -16.45
C TRP A 363 8.07 4.00 -15.86
N PHE A 364 8.03 4.09 -14.53
CA PHE A 364 6.83 4.36 -13.76
C PHE A 364 7.04 5.59 -12.85
N ILE A 365 6.43 6.71 -13.23
CA ILE A 365 6.20 7.88 -12.37
C ILE A 365 5.04 7.55 -11.44
N THR A 366 5.26 7.68 -10.14
CA THR A 366 4.27 7.27 -9.15
C THR A 366 4.33 8.13 -7.91
N HIS A 367 3.18 8.32 -7.26
CA HIS A 367 3.11 8.92 -5.93
C HIS A 367 3.81 8.10 -4.82
N GLY A 368 4.41 6.96 -5.15
CA GLY A 368 5.19 6.14 -4.21
C GLY A 368 4.35 5.22 -3.32
N GLY A 369 3.08 4.99 -3.66
CA GLY A 369 2.23 4.03 -2.96
C GLY A 369 2.82 2.63 -2.95
N TRP A 370 2.85 1.96 -1.80
CA TRP A 370 3.60 0.70 -1.64
C TRP A 370 3.12 -0.44 -2.54
N ASN A 371 1.82 -0.52 -2.86
CA ASN A 371 1.33 -1.51 -3.82
C ASN A 371 1.85 -1.23 -5.24
N SER A 372 1.92 0.04 -5.65
CA SER A 372 2.49 0.42 -6.95
C SER A 372 3.97 0.10 -7.02
N ILE A 373 4.74 0.33 -5.94
CA ILE A 373 6.16 -0.05 -5.87
C ILE A 373 6.33 -1.57 -6.00
N GLN A 374 5.47 -2.34 -5.33
CA GLN A 374 5.48 -3.79 -5.42
C GLN A 374 5.15 -4.31 -6.83
N GLU A 375 4.13 -3.76 -7.49
CA GLU A 375 3.79 -4.09 -8.87
C GLU A 375 4.93 -3.73 -9.82
N ALA A 376 5.54 -2.57 -9.64
CA ALA A 376 6.72 -2.14 -10.39
C ALA A 376 7.86 -3.17 -10.26
N LEU A 377 8.15 -3.65 -9.04
CA LEU A 377 9.13 -4.70 -8.79
C LEU A 377 8.78 -6.02 -9.51
N VAL A 378 7.51 -6.46 -9.45
CA VAL A 378 7.06 -7.68 -10.13
C VAL A 378 7.29 -7.62 -11.64
N TYR A 379 6.97 -6.47 -12.26
CA TYR A 379 7.13 -6.25 -13.70
C TYR A 379 8.51 -5.70 -14.10
N ARG A 380 9.40 -5.48 -13.13
CA ARG A 380 10.77 -4.95 -13.32
C ARG A 380 10.81 -3.57 -14.00
N ILE A 381 9.81 -2.73 -13.72
CA ILE A 381 9.73 -1.37 -14.21
C ILE A 381 10.27 -0.42 -13.13
N PRO A 382 11.42 0.25 -13.34
CA PRO A 382 11.99 1.16 -12.34
C PRO A 382 11.08 2.39 -12.11
N LEU A 383 11.29 3.00 -10.94
CA LEU A 383 10.64 4.24 -10.54
C LEU A 383 11.54 5.44 -10.87
N ASP A 384 10.92 6.58 -11.16
CA ASP A 384 11.55 7.88 -11.44
C ASP A 384 12.54 8.38 -10.36
N ASN A 385 12.32 8.05 -9.09
CA ASN A 385 13.11 8.53 -7.95
C ASN A 385 14.34 7.66 -7.59
N GLY A 386 15.06 7.16 -8.60
CA GLY A 386 16.29 6.39 -8.41
C GLY A 386 17.39 7.14 -7.62
N VAL A 387 17.72 6.62 -6.43
CA VAL A 387 18.94 6.85 -5.61
C VAL A 387 19.36 8.29 -5.29
N ARG A 388 18.55 9.32 -5.55
CA ARG A 388 18.95 10.69 -5.23
C ARG A 388 18.98 10.89 -3.71
N LEU A 389 20.01 11.59 -3.24
CA LEU A 389 20.00 12.17 -1.90
C LEU A 389 18.79 13.11 -1.81
N PRO A 390 18.06 13.11 -0.68
CA PRO A 390 16.91 13.96 -0.54
C PRO A 390 17.25 15.44 -0.79
N TYR A 391 16.35 16.15 -1.45
CA TYR A 391 16.51 17.57 -1.72
C TYR A 391 16.67 18.34 -0.40
N ARG A 392 17.84 18.95 -0.19
CA ARG A 392 18.09 19.85 0.94
C ARG A 392 17.94 21.27 0.45
N TYR A 393 16.78 21.89 0.69
CA TYR A 393 16.52 23.30 0.38
C TYR A 393 17.66 24.22 0.83
N LYS A 394 18.23 23.96 2.01
CA LYS A 394 19.35 24.73 2.58
C LYS A 394 20.70 24.53 1.88
N ASP A 395 20.85 23.47 1.11
CA ASP A 395 22.06 23.18 0.32
C ASP A 395 21.87 23.50 -1.17
N ALA A 396 20.65 23.93 -1.58
CA ALA A 396 20.35 24.30 -2.95
C ALA A 396 20.98 25.67 -3.29
N PRO A 397 21.55 25.85 -4.49
CA PRO A 397 22.15 27.12 -4.90
C PRO A 397 21.14 28.27 -4.99
N ALA A 398 19.85 27.94 -5.13
CA ALA A 398 18.73 28.86 -5.05
C ALA A 398 17.51 28.16 -4.43
N PRO A 399 16.60 28.90 -3.77
CA PRO A 399 15.31 28.35 -3.37
C PRO A 399 14.53 27.86 -4.60
N PRO A 400 13.77 26.76 -4.51
CA PRO A 400 12.90 26.32 -5.58
C PRO A 400 11.82 27.38 -5.79
N CYS A 401 11.66 27.78 -7.03
CA CYS A 401 10.76 28.84 -7.48
C CYS A 401 9.33 28.31 -7.63
N PHE A 402 9.20 26.99 -7.83
CA PHE A 402 7.95 26.25 -8.09
C PHE A 402 7.12 26.89 -9.22
N THR A 403 7.79 27.38 -10.26
CA THR A 403 7.11 27.89 -11.46
C THR A 403 6.86 26.74 -12.44
N THR A 404 5.80 26.86 -13.24
CA THR A 404 5.45 25.85 -14.26
C THR A 404 6.62 25.54 -15.19
N GLU A 405 7.34 26.55 -15.67
CA GLU A 405 8.48 26.35 -16.58
C GLU A 405 9.65 25.62 -15.90
N GLU A 406 9.93 25.89 -14.63
CA GLU A 406 10.97 25.15 -13.90
C GLU A 406 10.55 23.70 -13.63
N ASN A 407 9.29 23.47 -13.31
CA ASN A 407 8.75 22.12 -13.12
C ASN A 407 8.77 21.34 -14.44
N LYS A 408 8.42 21.98 -15.58
CA LYS A 408 8.58 21.41 -16.92
C LYS A 408 10.04 21.07 -17.23
N GLU A 409 10.98 21.96 -16.91
CA GLU A 409 12.41 21.70 -17.11
C GLU A 409 12.90 20.53 -16.24
N GLU A 410 12.41 20.39 -15.00
CA GLU A 410 12.74 19.25 -14.14
C GLU A 410 12.22 17.93 -14.72
N ILE A 411 10.98 17.90 -15.22
CA ILE A 411 10.39 16.73 -15.90
C ILE A 411 11.17 16.39 -17.18
N ARG A 412 11.51 17.39 -17.98
CA ARG A 412 12.32 17.22 -19.20
C ARG A 412 13.70 16.66 -18.89
N ALA A 413 14.35 17.18 -17.84
CA ALA A 413 15.63 16.67 -17.36
C ALA A 413 15.50 15.23 -16.86
N LEU A 414 14.42 14.89 -16.15
CA LEU A 414 14.11 13.52 -15.75
C LEU A 414 13.97 12.60 -16.98
N PHE A 415 13.17 12.98 -17.99
CA PHE A 415 12.98 12.20 -19.22
C PHE A 415 14.27 11.94 -19.99
N LYS A 416 15.23 12.86 -19.91
CA LYS A 416 16.57 12.65 -20.45
C LYS A 416 17.37 11.64 -19.63
N ARG A 417 17.43 11.80 -18.30
CA ARG A 417 18.20 10.92 -17.39
C ARG A 417 17.72 9.48 -17.43
N ILE A 418 16.41 9.27 -17.45
CA ILE A 418 15.85 7.92 -17.47
C ILE A 418 16.20 7.14 -18.77
N LYS A 419 16.60 7.85 -19.84
CA LYS A 419 17.03 7.29 -21.12
C LYS A 419 18.55 7.17 -21.27
N ASP A 420 19.33 7.79 -20.39
CA ASP A 420 20.80 7.79 -20.47
C ASP A 420 21.45 6.67 -19.62
N GLU A 421 22.76 6.78 -19.38
CA GLU A 421 23.55 5.83 -18.59
C GLU A 421 23.03 5.69 -17.15
N GLU A 422 22.55 6.77 -16.53
CA GLU A 422 21.94 6.75 -15.20
C GLU A 422 20.70 5.86 -15.22
N GLY A 423 19.83 6.05 -16.21
CA GLY A 423 18.64 5.22 -16.41
C GLY A 423 18.95 3.73 -16.59
N VAL A 424 20.04 3.40 -17.31
CA VAL A 424 20.51 2.01 -17.45
C VAL A 424 20.93 1.42 -16.10
N VAL A 425 21.67 2.17 -15.29
CA VAL A 425 22.10 1.74 -13.96
C VAL A 425 20.90 1.54 -13.03
N VAL A 426 19.94 2.46 -13.03
CA VAL A 426 18.71 2.36 -12.23
C VAL A 426 17.92 1.11 -12.61
N ARG A 427 17.68 0.86 -13.91
CA ARG A 427 17.01 -0.37 -14.39
C ARG A 427 17.72 -1.64 -13.91
N LYS A 428 19.05 -1.69 -14.05
CA LYS A 428 19.84 -2.85 -13.62
C LYS A 428 19.69 -3.10 -12.10
N ASN A 429 19.83 -2.05 -11.29
CA ASN A 429 19.69 -2.14 -9.83
C ASN A 429 18.27 -2.57 -9.44
N PHE A 430 17.27 -2.01 -10.09
CA PHE A 430 15.87 -2.35 -9.85
C PHE A 430 15.55 -3.81 -10.21
N CYS A 431 16.08 -4.32 -11.32
CA CYS A 431 15.99 -5.74 -11.68
C CYS A 431 16.62 -6.66 -10.63
N MET A 432 17.80 -6.33 -10.11
CA MET A 432 18.44 -7.11 -9.04
C MET A 432 17.61 -7.10 -7.75
N LEU A 433 17.02 -5.95 -7.40
CA LEU A 433 16.13 -5.83 -6.25
C LEU A 433 14.85 -6.65 -6.45
N ALA A 434 14.24 -6.59 -7.63
CA ALA A 434 13.08 -7.39 -8.01
C ALA A 434 13.37 -8.89 -7.92
N GLU A 435 14.54 -9.35 -8.38
CA GLU A 435 14.98 -10.74 -8.22
C GLU A 435 15.13 -11.15 -6.77
N SER A 436 15.74 -10.30 -5.94
CA SER A 436 15.88 -10.56 -4.51
C SER A 436 14.51 -10.62 -3.82
N MET A 437 13.58 -9.75 -4.21
CA MET A 437 12.21 -9.75 -3.69
C MET A 437 11.42 -10.98 -4.15
N GLY A 438 11.59 -11.44 -5.38
CA GLY A 438 10.97 -12.66 -5.89
C GLY A 438 11.42 -13.90 -5.11
N LYS A 439 12.73 -14.02 -4.86
CA LYS A 439 13.32 -15.12 -4.06
C LYS A 439 12.91 -15.11 -2.59
N ALA A 440 12.31 -14.04 -2.08
CA ALA A 440 11.85 -13.99 -0.70
C ALA A 440 10.75 -15.04 -0.40
N TRP A 441 10.04 -15.51 -1.44
CA TRP A 441 9.01 -16.54 -1.35
C TRP A 441 9.48 -17.96 -1.69
N ASP A 442 10.77 -18.14 -2.02
CA ASP A 442 11.35 -19.47 -2.18
C ASP A 442 11.22 -20.28 -0.87
N ALA A 443 11.38 -21.61 -0.93
CA ALA A 443 11.13 -22.50 0.21
C ALA A 443 11.85 -22.08 1.52
N GLU A 444 13.07 -21.53 1.40
CA GLU A 444 13.90 -21.01 2.50
C GLU A 444 13.97 -19.48 2.52
N GLY A 445 13.19 -18.81 1.68
CA GLY A 445 13.15 -17.35 1.58
C GLY A 445 12.55 -16.71 2.84
N PRO A 446 13.00 -15.50 3.22
CA PRO A 446 12.59 -14.85 4.46
C PRO A 446 11.07 -14.67 4.59
N ALA A 447 10.36 -14.36 3.51
CA ALA A 447 8.91 -14.19 3.57
C ALA A 447 8.18 -15.53 3.73
N LYS A 448 8.68 -16.60 3.10
CA LYS A 448 8.10 -17.93 3.26
C LYS A 448 8.29 -18.46 4.69
N VAL A 449 9.45 -18.21 5.29
CA VAL A 449 9.74 -18.56 6.69
C VAL A 449 8.78 -17.83 7.63
N ASP A 450 8.69 -16.50 7.54
CA ASP A 450 7.79 -15.71 8.39
C ASP A 450 6.32 -16.06 8.17
N PHE A 451 5.91 -16.33 6.93
CA PHE A 451 4.56 -16.80 6.63
C PHE A 451 4.25 -18.15 7.29
N ASN A 452 5.15 -19.11 7.21
CA ASN A 452 4.96 -20.42 7.85
C ASN A 452 4.93 -20.29 9.38
N ALA A 453 5.75 -19.40 9.97
CA ALA A 453 5.72 -19.11 11.40
C ALA A 453 4.40 -18.46 11.84
N PHE A 454 3.91 -17.49 11.06
CA PHE A 454 2.59 -16.89 11.24
C PHE A 454 1.50 -17.97 11.22
N LEU A 455 1.52 -18.85 10.22
CA LEU A 455 0.55 -19.93 10.14
C LEU A 455 0.67 -20.85 11.37
N GLN A 456 1.85 -21.35 11.70
CA GLN A 456 2.03 -22.25 12.85
C GLN A 456 1.50 -21.66 14.17
N ARG A 457 1.61 -20.34 14.32
CA ARG A 457 1.28 -19.64 15.56
C ARG A 457 -0.20 -19.30 15.68
N TYR A 458 -0.82 -18.79 14.61
CA TYR A 458 -2.16 -18.20 14.63
C TYR A 458 -3.18 -18.98 13.79
N VAL A 459 -2.70 -19.88 12.94
CA VAL A 459 -3.49 -20.82 12.12
C VAL A 459 -3.35 -22.19 12.72
#